data_AF-A0A358NI93-F1
#
_entry.id   AF-A0A358NI93-F1
#
_cell.length_a   1.000
_cell.length_b   1.000
_cell.length_c   1.000
_cell.angle_alpha   90.00
_cell.angle_beta   90.00
_cell.angle_gamma   90.00
#
_symmetry.space_group_name_H-M   'P 1'
#
loop_
_entity.id
_entity.type
_entity.pdbx_description
1 polymer ?
#
loop_
_entity_poly.entity_id
_entity_poly.type
_entity_poly.pdbx_seq_one_letter_code
_entity_poly.pdbx_strand_id
1 'polypeptide(L)'
;MKTNTDGFTLIEAIIALSILAVAIIPLMSMMTLSAHINNESSREFKSLMEAQRIIEEFKSADVGAINEMDFSYNADTGCYEKHMEQTESEYGSLVRITQGVILYRIEVFVLDKGEIINYIEGSRIAGGI
;
A
#
# COMPACT_ATOMS: atom_id res chain seq x y z
N MET A 1 -26.90 55.71 27.08
CA MET A 1 -26.22 54.79 26.15
C MET A 1 -24.93 54.35 26.83
N LYS A 2 -24.83 53.10 27.28
CA LYS A 2 -23.64 52.58 27.98
C LYS A 2 -22.71 52.03 26.90
N THR A 3 -21.63 52.74 26.59
CA THR A 3 -20.62 52.29 25.63
C THR A 3 -19.75 51.24 26.32
N ASN A 4 -19.72 50.03 25.77
CA ASN A 4 -18.83 48.97 26.24
C ASN A 4 -17.38 49.37 25.92
N THR A 5 -16.56 49.66 26.93
CA THR A 5 -15.18 50.15 26.80
C THR A 5 -14.15 49.15 27.34
N ASP A 6 -14.49 47.86 27.37
CA ASP A 6 -13.55 46.82 27.77
C ASP A 6 -12.67 46.45 26.55
N GLY A 7 -11.65 47.27 26.31
CA GLY A 7 -10.60 47.01 25.34
C GLY A 7 -9.53 46.08 25.91
N PHE A 8 -9.03 45.16 25.09
CA PHE A 8 -7.92 44.28 25.46
C PHE A 8 -6.65 45.09 25.71
N THR A 9 -5.95 44.82 26.81
CA THR A 9 -4.65 45.47 27.05
C THR A 9 -3.58 44.82 26.16
N LEU A 10 -2.56 45.60 25.78
CA LEU A 10 -1.46 45.12 24.93
C LEU A 10 -0.76 43.89 25.53
N ILE A 11 -0.60 43.88 26.86
CA ILE A 11 0.04 42.77 27.58
C ILE A 11 -0.80 41.49 27.54
N GLU A 12 -2.12 41.61 27.66
CA GLU A 12 -3.04 40.48 27.62
C GLU A 12 -3.07 39.84 26.23
N ALA A 13 -2.98 40.65 25.17
CA ALA A 13 -2.83 40.17 23.80
C ALA A 13 -1.49 39.41 23.59
N ILE A 14 -0.38 39.93 24.13
CA ILE A 14 0.94 39.27 24.03
C ILE A 14 0.93 37.92 24.77
N ILE A 15 0.36 37.87 25.98
CA ILE A 15 0.28 36.64 26.77
C ILE A 15 -0.59 35.60 26.06
N ALA A 16 -1.76 36.00 25.56
CA ALA A 16 -2.66 35.10 24.82
C ALA A 16 -1.99 34.51 23.57
N LEU A 17 -1.28 35.33 22.79
CA LEU A 17 -0.52 34.87 21.62
C LEU A 17 0.63 33.94 22.01
N SER A 18 1.29 34.19 23.14
CA SER A 18 2.38 33.34 23.62
C SER A 18 1.88 31.95 24.01
N ILE A 19 0.76 31.88 24.72
CA ILE A 19 0.12 30.61 25.09
C ILE A 19 -0.33 29.85 23.83
N LEU A 20 -0.92 30.56 22.87
CA LEU A 20 -1.33 29.98 21.60
C LEU A 20 -0.14 29.44 20.80
N ALA A 21 0.97 30.18 20.73
CA ALA A 21 2.18 29.75 20.03
C ALA A 21 2.77 28.47 20.64
N VAL A 22 2.83 28.38 21.98
CA VAL A 22 3.29 27.17 22.68
C VAL A 22 2.38 25.97 22.37
N ALA A 23 1.07 26.19 22.26
CA ALA A 23 0.11 25.14 21.93
C ALA A 23 0.17 24.69 20.45
N ILE A 24 0.45 25.60 19.52
CA ILE A 24 0.48 25.30 18.08
C ILE A 24 1.62 24.35 17.71
N ILE A 25 2.79 24.46 18.36
CA ILE A 25 3.98 23.66 18.03
C ILE A 25 3.70 22.14 18.08
N PRO A 26 3.24 21.55 19.21
CA PRO A 26 2.97 20.12 19.26
C PRO A 26 1.82 19.70 18.33
N LEU A 27 0.83 20.57 18.11
CA LEU A 27 -0.28 20.31 17.18
C LEU A 27 0.22 20.16 15.73
N MET A 28 1.11 21.05 15.28
CA MET A 28 1.71 20.95 13.96
C MET A 28 2.58 19.70 13.83
N SER A 29 3.38 19.36 14.85
CA SER A 29 4.18 18.13 14.85
C SER A 29 3.32 16.87 14.73
N MET A 30 2.21 16.80 15.47
CA MET A 30 1.25 15.69 15.36
C MET A 30 0.62 15.65 13.98
N MET A 31 0.25 16.80 13.40
CA MET A 31 -0.33 16.87 12.07
C MET A 31 0.64 16.37 10.98
N THR A 32 1.91 16.76 11.04
CA THR A 32 2.94 16.27 10.13
C THR A 32 3.16 14.76 10.29
N LEU A 33 3.20 14.28 11.53
CA LEU A 33 3.33 12.84 11.81
C LEU A 33 2.13 12.06 11.26
N SER A 34 0.91 12.53 11.48
CA SER A 34 -0.30 11.91 10.93
C SER A 34 -0.30 11.92 9.40
N ALA A 35 0.14 13.00 8.77
CA ALA A 35 0.25 13.06 7.31
C ALA A 35 1.28 12.04 6.79
N HIS A 36 2.41 11.89 7.47
CA HIS A 36 3.44 10.90 7.14
C HIS A 36 2.90 9.47 7.26
N ILE A 37 2.33 9.12 8.43
CA ILE A 37 1.74 7.81 8.68
C ILE A 37 0.63 7.50 7.69
N ASN A 38 -0.24 8.48 7.39
CA ASN A 38 -1.33 8.27 6.44
C ASN A 38 -0.82 8.02 5.01
N ASN A 39 0.24 8.70 4.59
CA ASN A 39 0.84 8.49 3.28
C ASN A 39 1.50 7.10 3.18
N GLU A 40 2.23 6.69 4.21
CA GLU A 40 2.84 5.36 4.29
C GLU A 40 1.78 4.26 4.33
N SER A 41 0.77 4.40 5.20
CA SER A 41 -0.37 3.49 5.30
C SER A 41 -1.15 3.39 3.98
N SER A 42 -1.35 4.51 3.28
CA SER A 42 -2.00 4.51 1.96
C SER A 42 -1.16 3.76 0.92
N ARG A 43 0.17 3.93 0.93
CA ARG A 43 1.09 3.21 0.05
C ARG A 43 1.01 1.70 0.30
N GLU A 44 1.12 1.28 1.56
CA GLU A 44 1.00 -0.13 1.95
C GLU A 44 -0.36 -0.71 1.52
N PHE A 45 -1.45 -0.03 1.87
CA PHE A 45 -2.80 -0.48 1.53
C PHE A 45 -3.01 -0.66 0.03
N LYS A 46 -2.58 0.31 -0.78
CA LYS A 46 -2.69 0.22 -2.25
C LYS A 46 -1.88 -0.94 -2.81
N SER A 47 -0.66 -1.13 -2.35
CA SER A 47 0.19 -2.24 -2.81
C SER A 47 -0.39 -3.62 -2.41
N LEU A 48 -0.99 -3.73 -1.23
CA LEU A 48 -1.67 -4.95 -0.79
C LEU A 48 -2.91 -5.23 -1.65
N MET A 49 -3.70 -4.20 -1.94
CA MET A 49 -4.89 -4.32 -2.78
C MET A 49 -4.52 -4.78 -4.20
N GLU A 50 -3.40 -4.29 -4.73
CA GLU A 50 -2.87 -4.73 -6.02
C GLU A 50 -2.42 -6.19 -6.01
N ALA A 51 -1.66 -6.61 -4.99
CA ALA A 51 -1.30 -8.02 -4.82
C ALA A 51 -2.52 -8.93 -4.75
N GLN A 52 -3.56 -8.49 -4.02
CA GLN A 52 -4.79 -9.24 -3.85
C GLN A 52 -5.59 -9.33 -5.16
N ARG A 53 -5.67 -8.22 -5.92
CA ARG A 53 -6.26 -8.19 -7.26
C ARG A 53 -5.62 -9.23 -8.18
N ILE A 54 -4.29 -9.28 -8.19
CA ILE A 54 -3.53 -10.25 -8.99
C ILE A 54 -3.88 -11.69 -8.58
N ILE A 55 -3.88 -12.00 -7.28
CA ILE A 55 -4.27 -13.33 -6.80
C ILE A 55 -5.69 -13.71 -7.24
N GLU A 56 -6.64 -12.79 -7.15
CA GLU A 56 -8.03 -13.02 -7.55
C GLU A 56 -8.16 -13.24 -9.06
N GLU A 57 -7.40 -12.52 -9.86
CA GLU A 57 -7.30 -12.72 -11.32
C GLU A 57 -6.80 -14.14 -11.64
N PHE A 58 -5.74 -14.59 -10.97
CA PHE A 58 -5.23 -15.96 -11.12
C PHE A 58 -6.18 -17.05 -10.61
N LYS A 59 -6.94 -16.77 -9.54
CA LYS A 59 -7.96 -17.70 -9.04
C LYS A 59 -9.13 -17.83 -10.02
N SER A 60 -9.48 -16.74 -10.69
CA SER A 60 -10.64 -16.66 -11.59
C SER A 60 -10.33 -17.10 -13.02
N ALA A 61 -9.08 -17.02 -13.44
CA ALA A 61 -8.67 -17.44 -14.79
C ALA A 61 -8.92 -18.92 -15.02
N ASP A 62 -9.28 -19.32 -16.24
CA ASP A 62 -9.39 -20.73 -16.58
C ASP A 62 -8.00 -21.39 -16.59
N VAL A 63 -7.89 -22.68 -16.27
CA VAL A 63 -6.60 -23.38 -16.17
C VAL A 63 -5.85 -23.35 -17.51
N GLY A 64 -6.60 -23.31 -18.63
CA GLY A 64 -6.04 -23.15 -19.98
C GLY A 64 -5.44 -21.76 -20.27
N ALA A 65 -5.88 -20.71 -19.56
CA ALA A 65 -5.40 -19.34 -19.76
C ALA A 65 -4.03 -19.09 -19.10
N ILE A 66 -3.57 -19.96 -18.20
CA ILE A 66 -2.24 -19.82 -17.57
C ILE A 66 -1.12 -19.92 -18.61
N ASN A 67 -1.30 -20.73 -19.66
CA ASN A 67 -0.37 -20.80 -20.80
C ASN A 67 -0.37 -19.52 -21.64
N GLU A 68 -1.45 -18.74 -21.64
CA GLU A 68 -1.57 -17.47 -22.35
C GLU A 68 -1.00 -16.28 -21.55
N MET A 69 -0.76 -16.46 -20.25
CA MET A 69 -0.31 -15.39 -19.36
C MET A 69 1.21 -15.14 -19.39
N ASP A 70 1.96 -15.75 -20.31
CA ASP A 70 3.39 -15.50 -20.56
C ASP A 70 4.28 -15.70 -19.33
N PHE A 71 4.10 -16.84 -18.65
CA PHE A 71 4.96 -17.25 -17.55
C PHE A 71 6.21 -17.96 -18.05
N SER A 72 7.37 -17.54 -17.54
CA SER A 72 8.64 -18.20 -17.79
C SER A 72 8.94 -19.23 -16.70
N TYR A 73 9.29 -20.46 -17.07
CA TYR A 73 9.70 -21.45 -16.09
C TYR A 73 11.15 -21.20 -15.67
N ASN A 74 11.37 -20.99 -14.38
CA ASN A 74 12.69 -20.83 -13.79
C ASN A 74 13.14 -22.16 -13.16
N ALA A 75 14.13 -22.80 -13.79
CA ALA A 75 14.63 -24.11 -13.35
C ALA A 75 15.44 -24.04 -12.04
N ASP A 76 16.00 -22.87 -11.69
CA ASP A 76 16.80 -22.70 -10.47
C ASP A 76 15.90 -22.61 -9.23
N THR A 77 14.73 -21.99 -9.36
CA THR A 77 13.74 -21.84 -8.29
C THR A 77 12.64 -22.91 -8.34
N GLY A 78 12.49 -23.61 -9.45
CA GLY A 78 11.49 -24.65 -9.65
C GLY A 78 10.06 -24.11 -9.78
N CYS A 79 9.88 -22.84 -10.13
CA CYS A 79 8.58 -22.19 -10.24
C CYS A 79 8.40 -21.42 -11.55
N TYR A 80 7.15 -21.13 -11.89
CA TYR A 80 6.80 -20.25 -13.01
C TYR A 80 6.78 -18.80 -12.54
N GLU A 81 7.52 -17.93 -13.21
CA GLU A 81 7.68 -16.53 -12.83
C GLU A 81 7.18 -15.59 -13.94
N LYS A 82 6.49 -14.53 -13.54
CA LYS A 82 6.11 -13.40 -14.39
C LYS A 82 6.43 -12.09 -13.72
N HIS A 83 7.16 -11.23 -14.42
CA HIS A 83 7.44 -9.86 -14.01
C HIS A 83 6.48 -8.91 -14.72
N MET A 84 5.79 -8.08 -13.94
CA MET A 84 5.03 -6.94 -14.45
C MET A 84 5.84 -5.67 -14.15
N GLU A 85 6.17 -4.91 -15.19
CA GLU A 85 6.91 -3.67 -15.04
C GLU A 85 6.09 -2.63 -14.29
N GLN A 86 6.79 -1.82 -13.48
CA GLN A 86 6.18 -0.69 -12.80
C GLN A 86 5.83 0.40 -13.82
N THR A 87 4.62 0.95 -13.73
CA THR A 87 4.21 2.13 -14.51
C THR A 87 4.11 3.36 -13.63
N GLU A 88 3.82 4.54 -14.19
CA GLU A 88 3.63 5.75 -13.38
C GLU A 88 2.44 5.64 -12.41
N SER A 89 1.45 4.79 -12.70
CA SER A 89 0.22 4.66 -11.91
C SER A 89 0.10 3.34 -11.14
N GLU A 90 0.87 2.31 -11.50
CA GLU A 90 0.75 0.96 -10.94
C GLU A 90 2.10 0.46 -10.42
N TYR A 91 2.04 -0.30 -9.32
CA TYR A 91 3.22 -0.95 -8.76
C TYR A 91 3.74 -2.04 -9.71
N GLY A 92 5.05 -2.28 -9.70
CA GLY A 92 5.60 -3.46 -10.33
C GLY A 92 5.20 -4.71 -9.55
N SER A 93 5.20 -5.88 -10.18
CA SER A 93 4.97 -7.13 -9.46
C SER A 93 5.80 -8.29 -10.00
N LEU A 94 6.15 -9.22 -9.12
CA LEU A 94 6.67 -10.52 -9.47
C LEU A 94 5.67 -11.56 -8.96
N VAL A 95 5.13 -12.34 -9.89
CA VAL A 95 4.24 -13.45 -9.59
C VAL A 95 5.01 -14.75 -9.72
N ARG A 96 4.99 -15.58 -8.68
CA ARG A 96 5.52 -16.94 -8.73
C ARG A 96 4.40 -17.95 -8.55
N ILE A 97 4.40 -18.98 -9.39
CA ILE A 97 3.47 -20.09 -9.31
C ILE A 97 4.24 -21.37 -9.12
N THR A 98 3.96 -22.06 -8.02
CA THR A 98 4.52 -23.38 -7.73
C THR A 98 3.41 -24.42 -7.79
N GLN A 99 3.56 -25.38 -8.70
CA GLN A 99 2.60 -26.47 -8.85
C GLN A 99 2.89 -27.58 -7.82
N GLY A 100 1.96 -27.76 -6.88
CA GLY A 100 1.91 -28.95 -6.03
C GLY A 100 1.01 -30.04 -6.60
N VAL A 101 0.93 -31.18 -5.92
CA VAL A 101 0.14 -32.35 -6.36
C VAL A 101 -1.37 -32.06 -6.41
N ILE A 102 -1.88 -31.21 -5.51
CA ILE A 102 -3.32 -30.93 -5.34
C ILE A 102 -3.62 -29.43 -5.38
N LEU A 103 -2.62 -28.58 -5.12
CA LEU A 103 -2.77 -27.14 -4.98
C LEU A 103 -1.67 -26.42 -5.77
N TYR A 104 -2.06 -25.36 -6.46
CA TYR A 104 -1.14 -24.32 -6.95
C TYR A 104 -0.94 -23.31 -5.82
N ARG A 105 0.32 -23.05 -5.48
CA ARG A 105 0.72 -21.92 -4.64
C ARG A 105 1.01 -20.73 -5.55
N ILE A 106 0.41 -19.59 -5.28
CA ILE A 106 0.59 -18.34 -6.00
C ILE A 106 1.20 -17.35 -5.02
N GLU A 107 2.35 -16.81 -5.34
CA GLU A 107 3.03 -15.81 -4.54
C GLU A 107 3.13 -14.53 -5.35
N VAL A 108 2.71 -13.42 -4.77
CA VAL A 108 2.77 -12.09 -5.41
C VAL A 108 3.65 -11.19 -4.55
N PHE A 109 4.76 -10.76 -5.13
CA PHE A 109 5.66 -9.76 -4.58
C PHE A 109 5.37 -8.44 -5.28
N VAL A 110 5.04 -7.41 -4.52
CA VAL A 110 4.79 -6.07 -5.07
C VAL A 110 6.04 -5.23 -4.92
N LEU A 111 6.44 -4.59 -6.01
CA LEU A 111 7.65 -3.80 -6.12
C LEU A 111 7.31 -2.32 -6.31
N ASP A 112 8.05 -1.47 -5.59
CA ASP A 112 8.12 -0.03 -5.83
C ASP A 112 9.59 0.35 -6.00
N LYS A 113 9.94 0.89 -7.17
CA LYS A 113 11.31 1.27 -7.57
C LYS A 113 12.33 0.12 -7.45
N GLY A 114 11.87 -1.11 -7.68
CA GLY A 114 12.70 -2.31 -7.61
C GLY A 114 12.86 -2.90 -6.20
N GLU A 115 12.30 -2.29 -5.16
CA GLU A 115 12.27 -2.86 -3.82
C GLU A 115 10.92 -3.55 -3.54
N ILE A 116 10.96 -4.70 -2.87
CA ILE A 116 9.76 -5.41 -2.46
C ILE A 116 9.13 -4.66 -1.28
N ILE A 117 7.95 -4.09 -1.50
CA ILE A 117 7.22 -3.36 -0.46
C ILE A 117 6.16 -4.22 0.22
N ASN A 118 5.64 -5.24 -0.45
CA ASN A 118 4.63 -6.14 0.10
C ASN A 118 4.64 -7.52 -0.55
N TYR A 119 4.08 -8.49 0.16
CA TYR A 119 3.99 -9.88 -0.25
C TYR A 119 2.66 -10.50 0.19
N ILE A 120 2.01 -11.22 -0.71
CA ILE A 120 0.85 -12.06 -0.39
C ILE A 120 1.04 -13.44 -0.99
N GLU A 121 0.67 -14.47 -0.22
CA GLU A 121 0.52 -15.84 -0.69
C GLU A 121 -0.96 -16.19 -0.88
N GLY A 122 -1.28 -16.85 -1.98
CA GLY A 122 -2.57 -17.44 -2.28
C GLY A 122 -2.44 -18.89 -2.71
N SER A 123 -3.56 -19.60 -2.73
CA SER A 123 -3.63 -20.97 -3.21
C SER A 123 -4.86 -21.20 -4.09
N ARG A 124 -4.74 -22.11 -5.04
CA ARG A 124 -5.86 -22.61 -5.87
C ARG A 124 -5.80 -24.13 -5.96
N ILE A 125 -6.95 -24.80 -5.86
CA ILE A 125 -7.03 -26.27 -6.02
C ILE A 125 -6.82 -26.61 -7.50
N ALA A 126 -5.98 -27.60 -7.77
CA ALA A 126 -5.59 -28.02 -9.12
C ALA A 126 -6.69 -28.78 -9.90
N GLY A 127 -7.91 -28.83 -9.37
CA GLY A 127 -9.06 -29.45 -10.00
C GLY A 127 -10.36 -28.84 -9.47
N GLY A 128 -11.02 -28.02 -10.30
CA GLY A 128 -12.46 -27.89 -10.24
C GLY A 128 -13.04 -29.13 -10.92
N ILE A 129 -13.75 -29.96 -10.16
CA ILE A 129 -14.68 -30.95 -10.72
C ILE A 129 -15.98 -30.23 -11.04
#